data_AF-A0A2V8EYC0-F1
#
_entry.id   AF-A0A2V8EYC0-F1
#
_cell.length_a   1.000
_cell.length_b   1.000
_cell.length_c   1.000
_cell.angle_alpha   90.00
_cell.angle_beta   90.00
_cell.angle_gamma   90.00
#
_symmetry.space_group_name_H-M   'P 1'
#
loop_
_entity.id
_entity.type
_entity.pdbx_description
1 polymer ?
#
loop_
_entity_poly.entity_id
_entity_poly.type
_entity_poly.pdbx_seq_one_letter_code
_entity_poly.pdbx_strand_id
1 'polypeptide(L)'
;MSASRSIPFATCSSCPRTRVTGLLIFGRTDQGDVAPKRVIAGPRTGITRLRQIALDPGTGKIYVAAINNEYLPPYDIDRPRAGLDPDVELPSPWNTGSEGFIGVWDDVADDGDVPPRSLIKGRSTGIVHPAGVTFNAKDGEVIAPDAVWNGLFTFLKPELFKRTAAGIR
;
A
#
# COMPACT_ATOMS: atom_id res chain seq x y z
N MET A 1 38.83 -18.83 -5.35
CA MET A 1 37.80 -18.34 -6.27
C MET A 1 36.45 -18.45 -5.57
N SER A 2 35.90 -17.33 -5.10
CA SER A 2 34.58 -17.29 -4.44
C SER A 2 33.53 -17.03 -5.52
N ALA A 3 32.62 -17.98 -5.72
CA ALA A 3 31.53 -17.84 -6.68
C ALA A 3 30.52 -16.84 -6.12
N SER A 4 30.39 -15.69 -6.79
CA SER A 4 29.34 -14.70 -6.56
C SER A 4 27.98 -15.37 -6.81
N ARG A 5 27.23 -15.65 -5.73
CA ARG A 5 25.82 -16.03 -5.83
C ARG A 5 25.04 -14.75 -6.08
N SER A 6 24.67 -14.54 -7.34
CA SER A 6 23.64 -13.58 -7.73
C SER A 6 22.36 -13.87 -6.95
N ILE A 7 21.83 -12.86 -6.26
CA ILE A 7 20.55 -12.94 -5.54
C ILE A 7 19.46 -12.72 -6.60
N PRO A 8 18.67 -13.73 -6.99
CA PRO A 8 17.62 -13.53 -7.97
C PRO A 8 16.45 -12.79 -7.30
N PHE A 9 16.09 -11.63 -7.85
CA PHE A 9 14.86 -10.93 -7.48
C PHE A 9 13.67 -11.70 -8.06
N ALA A 10 12.65 -11.96 -7.24
CA ALA A 10 11.39 -12.52 -7.74
C ALA A 10 10.73 -11.51 -8.69
N THR A 11 10.45 -11.94 -9.91
CA THR A 11 9.64 -11.18 -10.88
C THR A 11 8.43 -12.02 -11.26
N CYS A 12 7.38 -11.40 -11.81
CA CYS A 12 6.11 -12.06 -12.08
C CYS A 12 5.79 -12.01 -13.58
N SER A 13 5.91 -13.15 -14.27
CA SER A 13 5.55 -13.30 -15.70
C SER A 13 4.07 -13.63 -15.95
N SER A 14 3.36 -14.11 -14.94
CA SER A 14 1.93 -14.46 -15.04
C SER A 14 1.00 -13.32 -14.67
N CYS A 15 1.52 -12.15 -14.31
CA CYS A 15 0.72 -10.94 -14.25
C CYS A 15 0.22 -10.68 -15.67
N PRO A 16 -1.09 -10.47 -15.91
CA PRO A 16 -1.54 -10.04 -17.23
C PRO A 16 -0.71 -8.83 -17.66
N ARG A 17 -0.44 -8.66 -18.97
CA ARG A 17 0.39 -7.54 -19.50
C ARG A 17 -0.08 -6.14 -19.05
N THR A 18 -1.25 -6.05 -18.45
CA THR A 18 -1.75 -4.93 -17.65
C THR A 18 -1.09 -4.89 -16.26
N ARG A 19 -0.35 -3.81 -15.98
CA ARG A 19 0.17 -3.52 -14.62
C ARG A 19 -0.96 -3.67 -13.59
N VAL A 20 -0.87 -4.70 -12.74
CA VAL A 20 -1.79 -4.85 -11.61
C VAL A 20 -1.30 -3.95 -10.49
N THR A 21 -2.12 -2.96 -10.13
CA THR A 21 -1.90 -2.12 -8.95
C THR A 21 -2.64 -2.73 -7.77
N GLY A 22 -1.89 -3.19 -6.77
CA GLY A 22 -2.46 -3.83 -5.57
C GLY A 22 -1.39 -4.51 -4.72
N LEU A 23 -1.84 -5.37 -3.82
CA LEU A 23 -0.96 -6.22 -3.00
C LEU A 23 -0.76 -7.55 -3.71
N LEU A 24 0.50 -7.87 -4.02
CA LEU A 24 0.88 -9.17 -4.58
C LEU A 24 1.53 -9.98 -3.47
N ILE A 25 0.93 -11.11 -3.13
CA ILE A 25 1.36 -11.96 -2.01
C ILE A 25 2.09 -13.18 -2.57
N PHE A 26 3.35 -13.36 -2.17
CA PHE A 26 4.19 -14.49 -2.58
C PHE A 26 4.49 -15.40 -1.39
N GLY A 27 4.85 -16.64 -1.66
CA GLY A 27 5.40 -17.52 -0.65
C GLY A 27 6.78 -17.07 -0.20
N ARG A 28 7.03 -17.17 1.11
CA ARG A 28 8.34 -16.86 1.72
C ARG A 28 9.52 -17.60 1.07
N THR A 29 9.28 -18.78 0.53
CA THR A 29 10.29 -19.65 -0.08
C THR A 29 10.23 -19.67 -1.60
N ASP A 30 9.36 -18.87 -2.21
CA ASP A 30 9.25 -18.82 -3.67
C ASP A 30 10.55 -18.21 -4.24
N GLN A 31 11.00 -18.71 -5.40
CA GLN A 31 12.26 -18.31 -6.03
C GLN A 31 12.07 -18.21 -7.54
N GLY A 32 12.72 -17.23 -8.15
CA GLY A 32 12.67 -17.03 -9.60
C GLY A 32 11.39 -16.34 -10.07
N ASP A 33 10.85 -16.80 -11.18
CA ASP A 33 9.68 -16.24 -11.85
C ASP A 33 8.42 -17.02 -11.47
N VAL A 34 7.74 -16.55 -10.43
CA VAL A 34 6.57 -17.23 -9.85
C VAL A 34 5.35 -16.33 -9.87
N ALA A 35 4.18 -16.95 -10.06
CA ALA A 35 2.91 -16.28 -9.87
C ALA A 35 2.70 -15.91 -8.38
N PRO A 36 2.10 -14.75 -8.06
CA PRO A 36 1.62 -14.48 -6.71
C PRO A 36 0.62 -15.55 -6.29
N LYS A 37 0.67 -15.94 -5.02
CA LYS A 37 -0.30 -16.87 -4.42
C LYS A 37 -1.68 -16.24 -4.28
N ARG A 38 -1.72 -14.93 -4.03
CA ARG A 38 -2.91 -14.10 -3.92
C ARG A 38 -2.61 -12.71 -4.46
N VAL A 39 -3.65 -12.04 -4.94
CA VAL A 39 -3.56 -10.68 -5.45
C VAL A 39 -4.76 -9.89 -4.96
N ILE A 40 -4.53 -8.96 -4.03
CA ILE A 40 -5.56 -8.02 -3.57
C ILE A 40 -5.47 -6.78 -4.45
N ALA A 41 -6.32 -6.71 -5.47
CA ALA A 41 -6.31 -5.64 -6.47
C ALA A 41 -7.70 -5.47 -7.08
N GLY A 42 -7.99 -4.28 -7.58
CA GLY A 42 -9.24 -3.97 -8.25
C GLY A 42 -9.95 -2.75 -7.66
N PRO A 43 -11.06 -2.30 -8.28
CA PRO A 43 -11.72 -1.06 -7.92
C PRO A 43 -12.21 -0.99 -6.47
N ARG A 44 -12.67 -2.12 -5.89
CA ARG A 44 -13.17 -2.17 -4.51
C ARG A 44 -12.06 -2.04 -3.48
N THR A 45 -10.81 -2.35 -3.83
CA THR A 45 -9.67 -2.09 -2.93
C THR A 45 -9.45 -0.60 -2.68
N GLY A 46 -9.85 0.24 -3.64
CA GLY A 46 -9.58 1.68 -3.65
C GLY A 46 -8.11 2.05 -3.88
N ILE A 47 -7.19 1.08 -4.08
CA ILE A 47 -5.77 1.34 -4.25
C ILE A 47 -5.49 1.76 -5.69
N THR A 48 -5.07 3.01 -5.88
CA THR A 48 -4.56 3.51 -7.17
C THR A 48 -3.08 3.83 -7.12
N ARG A 49 -2.56 4.15 -5.93
CA ARG A 49 -1.13 4.37 -5.69
C ARG A 49 -0.75 4.01 -4.27
N LEU A 50 -0.06 2.89 -4.13
CA LEU A 50 0.44 2.40 -2.85
C LEU A 50 1.73 3.15 -2.46
N ARG A 51 1.90 3.45 -1.17
CA ARG A 51 3.10 4.10 -0.65
C ARG A 51 3.94 3.18 0.22
N GLN A 52 3.35 2.55 1.23
CA GLN A 52 4.03 1.64 2.13
C GLN A 52 3.04 0.67 2.80
N ILE A 53 3.55 -0.45 3.32
CA ILE A 53 2.79 -1.47 4.03
C ILE A 53 3.44 -1.85 5.37
N ALA A 54 2.64 -2.24 6.35
CA ALA A 54 3.07 -2.92 7.57
C ALA A 54 2.29 -4.22 7.76
N LEU A 55 2.94 -5.24 8.33
CA LEU A 55 2.33 -6.54 8.61
C LEU A 55 2.33 -6.78 10.12
N ASP A 56 1.20 -7.23 10.67
CA ASP A 56 1.10 -7.77 12.02
C ASP A 56 0.95 -9.30 11.97
N PRO A 57 2.05 -10.07 12.18
CA PRO A 57 1.96 -11.52 12.22
C PRO A 57 1.12 -12.06 13.39
N GLY A 58 0.94 -11.27 14.46
CA GLY A 58 0.19 -11.69 15.64
C GLY A 58 -1.32 -11.77 15.40
N THR A 59 -1.83 -10.99 14.45
CA THR A 59 -3.25 -10.94 14.06
C THR A 59 -3.51 -11.27 12.59
N GLY A 60 -2.46 -11.43 11.79
CA GLY A 60 -2.56 -11.70 10.35
C GLY A 60 -3.09 -10.51 9.57
N LYS A 61 -2.77 -9.27 9.98
CA LYS A 61 -3.29 -8.05 9.31
C LYS A 61 -2.22 -7.35 8.50
N ILE A 62 -2.62 -6.90 7.31
CA ILE A 62 -1.82 -6.05 6.43
C ILE A 62 -2.38 -4.63 6.51
N TYR A 63 -1.56 -3.69 6.94
CA TYR A 63 -1.85 -2.26 6.96
C TYR A 63 -1.21 -1.64 5.73
N VAL A 64 -1.96 -0.82 5.01
CA VAL A 64 -1.50 -0.21 3.76
C VAL A 64 -1.74 1.29 3.84
N ALA A 65 -0.67 2.06 3.64
CA ALA A 65 -0.77 3.49 3.33
C ALA A 65 -0.89 3.64 1.81
N ALA A 66 -2.10 4.00 1.36
CA ALA A 66 -2.37 4.35 -0.02
C ALA A 66 -2.39 5.87 -0.14
N ILE A 67 -1.46 6.44 -0.92
CA ILE A 67 -1.41 7.88 -1.13
C ILE A 67 -2.45 8.33 -2.16
N ASN A 68 -2.71 7.47 -3.17
CA ASN A 68 -3.68 7.70 -4.25
C ASN A 68 -3.56 9.05 -4.99
N ASN A 69 -2.45 9.76 -4.84
CA ASN A 69 -2.22 11.01 -5.53
C ASN A 69 -1.84 10.75 -6.99
N GLU A 70 -2.33 11.59 -7.90
CA GLU A 70 -1.85 11.61 -9.27
C GLU A 70 -0.58 12.48 -9.35
N TYR A 71 0.58 11.85 -9.37
CA TYR A 71 1.84 12.57 -9.55
C TYR A 71 2.11 12.76 -11.04
N LEU A 72 2.01 14.00 -11.52
CA LEU A 72 2.32 14.40 -12.90
C LEU A 72 3.63 15.21 -12.90
N PRO A 73 4.82 14.57 -12.83
CA PRO A 73 6.07 15.31 -12.87
C PRO A 73 6.27 15.95 -14.26
N PRO A 74 6.86 17.15 -14.33
CA PRO A 74 7.20 17.77 -15.61
C PRO A 74 8.35 17.05 -16.34
N TYR A 75 9.11 16.23 -15.63
CA TYR A 75 10.27 15.49 -16.16
C TYR A 75 10.11 13.97 -15.97
N ASP A 76 10.47 13.24 -17.01
CA ASP A 76 10.81 11.81 -16.97
C ASP A 76 12.29 11.65 -16.62
N ILE A 77 12.62 11.66 -15.32
CA ILE A 77 13.97 11.52 -14.72
C ILE A 77 15.00 12.52 -15.29
N ASP A 78 15.39 12.37 -16.55
CA ASP A 78 16.45 13.12 -17.25
C ASP A 78 15.94 13.97 -18.43
N ARG A 79 14.63 13.93 -18.77
CA ARG A 79 14.07 14.72 -19.88
C ARG A 79 12.69 15.26 -19.58
N PRO A 80 12.25 16.34 -20.23
CA PRO A 80 10.86 16.78 -20.15
C PRO A 80 9.89 15.67 -20.56
N ARG A 81 8.77 15.56 -19.87
CA ARG A 81 7.73 14.58 -20.19
C ARG A 81 7.18 14.85 -21.58
N ALA A 82 7.11 13.82 -22.42
CA ALA A 82 6.56 13.96 -23.76
C ALA A 82 5.08 14.37 -23.71
N GLY A 83 4.69 15.32 -24.58
CA GLY A 83 3.29 15.78 -24.69
C GLY A 83 2.82 16.65 -23.51
N LEU A 84 3.73 17.14 -22.66
CA LEU A 84 3.42 18.16 -21.68
C LEU A 84 3.63 19.55 -22.30
N ASP A 85 2.61 20.40 -22.22
CA ASP A 85 2.73 21.81 -22.60
C ASP A 85 3.76 22.49 -21.67
N PRO A 86 4.79 23.18 -22.20
CA PRO A 86 5.80 23.87 -21.39
C PRO A 86 5.22 24.87 -20.38
N ASP A 87 4.04 25.41 -20.65
CA ASP A 87 3.38 26.43 -19.84
C ASP A 87 2.24 25.86 -18.98
N VAL A 88 2.10 24.53 -18.90
CA VAL A 88 1.03 23.91 -18.12
C VAL A 88 1.20 24.16 -16.62
N GLU A 89 0.14 24.63 -15.98
CA GLU A 89 0.07 24.65 -14.53
C GLU A 89 -0.17 23.23 -14.02
N LEU A 90 0.88 22.61 -13.49
CA LEU A 90 0.76 21.29 -12.87
C LEU A 90 0.12 21.42 -11.48
N PRO A 91 -0.84 20.54 -11.14
CA PRO A 91 -1.34 20.49 -9.77
C PRO A 91 -0.19 20.19 -8.83
N SER A 92 -0.21 20.78 -7.63
CA SER A 92 0.74 20.41 -6.59
C SER A 92 0.73 18.89 -6.43
N PRO A 93 1.90 18.24 -6.38
CA PRO A 93 1.98 16.79 -6.20
C PRO A 93 1.35 16.32 -4.88
N TRP A 94 1.09 17.25 -3.97
CA TRP A 94 0.48 17.04 -2.67
C TRP A 94 -0.98 17.56 -2.59
N ASN A 95 -1.53 18.12 -3.67
CA ASN A 95 -2.93 18.58 -3.74
C ASN A 95 -3.58 18.15 -5.06
N THR A 96 -3.78 16.85 -5.20
CA THR A 96 -4.18 16.18 -6.45
C THR A 96 -5.69 15.91 -6.53
N GLY A 97 -6.48 16.46 -5.60
CA GLY A 97 -7.94 16.25 -5.55
C GLY A 97 -8.37 14.85 -5.07
N SER A 98 -7.44 13.90 -4.96
CA SER A 98 -7.68 12.57 -4.41
C SER A 98 -7.10 12.42 -3.00
N GLU A 99 -7.94 11.94 -2.09
CA GLU A 99 -7.53 11.59 -0.74
C GLU A 99 -7.06 10.12 -0.70
N GLY A 100 -5.86 9.94 -0.17
CA GLY A 100 -5.34 8.66 0.27
C GLY A 100 -6.05 8.15 1.53
N PHE A 101 -5.60 7.00 2.00
CA PHE A 101 -6.15 6.35 3.17
C PHE A 101 -5.17 5.33 3.77
N ILE A 102 -5.46 4.93 5.00
CA ILE A 102 -4.88 3.73 5.60
C ILE A 102 -5.93 2.64 5.54
N GLY A 103 -5.64 1.55 4.83
CA GLY A 103 -6.53 0.40 4.69
C GLY A 103 -5.96 -0.81 5.39
N VAL A 104 -6.82 -1.66 5.93
CA VAL A 104 -6.43 -2.90 6.62
C VAL A 104 -7.10 -4.09 5.95
N TRP A 105 -6.29 -5.06 5.54
CA TRP A 105 -6.72 -6.35 4.99
C TRP A 105 -6.25 -7.50 5.87
N ASP A 106 -6.84 -8.66 5.68
CA ASP A 106 -6.39 -9.92 6.24
C ASP A 106 -5.33 -10.56 5.33
N ASP A 107 -4.21 -10.98 5.89
CA ASP A 107 -3.10 -11.58 5.15
C ASP A 107 -3.49 -12.90 4.50
N VAL A 108 -4.39 -13.67 5.10
CA VAL A 108 -4.74 -15.03 4.65
C VAL A 108 -6.07 -15.07 3.92
N ALA A 109 -7.08 -14.37 4.43
CA ALA A 109 -8.46 -14.49 3.97
C ALA A 109 -8.82 -13.61 2.77
N ASP A 110 -8.07 -12.54 2.52
CA ASP A 110 -8.40 -11.57 1.46
C ASP A 110 -7.64 -11.89 0.16
N ASP A 111 -8.39 -12.00 -0.94
CA ASP A 111 -7.89 -12.25 -2.29
C ASP A 111 -8.83 -11.64 -3.34
N GLY A 112 -8.27 -11.17 -4.46
CA GLY A 112 -8.99 -10.51 -5.54
C GLY A 112 -9.41 -9.07 -5.22
N ASP A 113 -10.50 -8.65 -5.85
CA ASP A 113 -11.05 -7.30 -5.72
C ASP A 113 -11.84 -7.17 -4.42
N VAL A 114 -11.19 -7.00 -3.27
CA VAL A 114 -11.88 -6.92 -1.95
C VAL A 114 -11.62 -5.58 -1.26
N PRO A 115 -12.65 -4.94 -0.67
CA PRO A 115 -12.46 -3.70 0.07
C PRO A 115 -11.68 -3.93 1.36
N PRO A 116 -11.03 -2.90 1.91
CA PRO A 116 -10.37 -3.00 3.19
C PRO A 116 -11.39 -3.33 4.29
N ARG A 117 -11.00 -4.21 5.21
CA ARG A 117 -11.79 -4.59 6.40
C ARG A 117 -11.88 -3.47 7.42
N SER A 118 -10.92 -2.55 7.41
CA SER A 118 -10.96 -1.30 8.15
C SER A 118 -10.31 -0.19 7.35
N LEU A 119 -10.86 1.02 7.45
CA LEU A 119 -10.46 2.16 6.65
C LEU A 119 -10.33 3.40 7.54
N ILE A 120 -9.18 4.06 7.47
CA ILE A 120 -8.93 5.39 8.05
C ILE A 120 -8.73 6.35 6.87
N LYS A 121 -9.71 7.22 6.65
CA LYS A 121 -9.76 8.14 5.50
C LYS A 121 -10.47 9.43 5.87
N GLY A 122 -10.17 10.49 5.14
CA GLY A 122 -10.92 11.73 5.11
C GLY A 122 -10.25 12.83 5.91
N ARG A 123 -10.46 14.08 5.48
CA ARG A 123 -9.86 15.28 6.10
C ARG A 123 -10.04 15.37 7.61
N SER A 124 -11.18 14.93 8.15
CA SER A 124 -11.44 14.96 9.60
C SER A 124 -10.52 14.03 10.40
N THR A 125 -9.91 13.02 9.76
CA THR A 125 -8.91 12.14 10.40
C THR A 125 -7.50 12.71 10.36
N GLY A 126 -7.26 13.74 9.53
CA GLY A 126 -5.91 14.23 9.23
C GLY A 126 -5.13 13.37 8.25
N ILE A 127 -5.66 12.24 7.78
CA ILE A 127 -5.06 11.47 6.68
C ILE A 127 -5.53 12.01 5.34
N VAL A 128 -4.59 12.52 4.57
CA VAL A 128 -4.77 12.99 3.20
C VAL A 128 -3.81 12.22 2.29
N HIS A 129 -2.50 12.32 2.49
CA HIS A 129 -1.47 11.59 1.76
C HIS A 129 -0.52 10.87 2.73
N PRO A 130 -0.92 9.68 3.23
CA PRO A 130 -0.10 8.95 4.19
C PRO A 130 1.21 8.52 3.53
N ALA A 131 2.33 8.92 4.13
CA ALA A 131 3.67 8.55 3.67
C ALA A 131 4.04 7.13 4.11
N GLY A 132 3.36 6.60 5.13
CA GLY A 132 3.48 5.24 5.60
C GLY A 132 2.50 4.94 6.73
N VAL A 133 2.57 3.71 7.24
CA VAL A 133 1.79 3.21 8.36
C VAL A 133 2.66 2.25 9.18
N THR A 134 2.51 2.34 10.49
CA THR A 134 2.97 1.36 11.47
C THR A 134 1.91 1.22 12.56
N PHE A 135 2.13 0.38 13.55
CA PHE A 135 1.20 0.18 14.63
C PHE A 135 1.93 -0.15 15.95
N ASN A 136 1.24 0.13 17.05
CA ASN A 136 1.59 -0.34 18.38
C ASN A 136 0.48 -1.28 18.85
N ALA A 137 0.68 -2.58 18.64
CA ALA A 137 -0.34 -3.59 18.92
C ALA A 137 -0.68 -3.71 20.41
N LYS A 138 0.27 -3.36 21.30
CA LYS A 138 0.08 -3.43 22.75
C LYS A 138 -0.97 -2.41 23.20
N ASP A 139 -0.88 -1.19 22.69
CA ASP A 139 -1.76 -0.08 23.08
C ASP A 139 -2.91 0.13 22.09
N GLY A 140 -2.96 -0.70 21.04
CA GLY A 140 -4.05 -0.71 20.08
C GLY A 140 -4.01 0.44 19.09
N GLU A 141 -2.82 0.93 18.73
CA GLU A 141 -2.66 2.16 17.96
C GLU A 141 -2.21 1.88 16.53
N VAL A 142 -2.75 2.65 15.59
CA VAL A 142 -2.25 2.76 14.21
C VAL A 142 -1.62 4.13 14.05
N ILE A 143 -0.38 4.17 13.57
CA ILE A 143 0.43 5.39 13.49
C ILE A 143 0.79 5.65 12.04
N ALA A 144 0.56 6.86 11.55
CA ALA A 144 0.87 7.22 10.18
C ALA A 144 1.32 8.68 10.05
N PRO A 145 2.47 8.94 9.40
CA PRO A 145 2.82 10.29 8.97
C PRO A 145 2.04 10.68 7.72
N ASP A 146 1.62 11.94 7.65
CA ASP A 146 0.94 12.53 6.50
C ASP A 146 1.77 13.63 5.84
N ALA A 147 1.91 13.58 4.52
CA ALA A 147 2.72 14.51 3.75
C ALA A 147 2.06 15.88 3.50
N VAL A 148 0.73 15.99 3.64
CA VAL A 148 0.02 17.27 3.45
C VAL A 148 0.00 18.05 4.76
N TRP A 149 -0.27 17.37 5.87
CA TRP A 149 -0.30 18.01 7.18
C TRP A 149 1.08 18.16 7.83
N ASN A 150 2.12 17.56 7.25
CA ASN A 150 3.47 17.49 7.84
C ASN A 150 3.43 17.00 9.30
N GLY A 151 2.56 16.02 9.56
CA GLY A 151 2.22 15.58 10.92
C GLY A 151 2.28 14.07 11.06
N LEU A 152 2.51 13.62 12.30
CA LEU A 152 2.39 12.22 12.71
C LEU A 152 1.06 12.04 13.44
N PHE A 153 0.22 11.15 12.93
CA PHE A 153 -1.09 10.87 13.50
C PHE A 153 -1.11 9.50 14.15
N THR A 154 -1.72 9.42 15.33
CA THR A 154 -1.98 8.18 16.05
C THR A 154 -3.48 7.98 16.18
N PHE A 155 -3.95 6.82 15.75
CA PHE A 155 -5.36 6.41 15.79
C PHE A 155 -5.51 5.23 16.74
N LEU A 156 -6.35 5.41 17.76
CA LEU A 156 -6.70 4.33 18.67
C LEU A 156 -7.72 3.41 17.99
N LYS A 157 -7.31 2.17 17.75
CA LYS A 157 -8.03 1.09 17.04
C LYS A 157 -7.80 -0.28 17.69
N PRO A 158 -8.08 -0.45 19.00
CA PRO A 158 -7.78 -1.69 19.74
C PRO A 158 -8.50 -2.92 19.16
N GLU A 159 -9.63 -2.74 18.47
CA GLU A 159 -10.35 -3.80 17.76
C GLU A 159 -9.52 -4.48 16.67
N LEU A 160 -8.54 -3.78 16.08
CA LEU A 160 -7.66 -4.36 15.07
C LEU A 160 -6.65 -5.35 15.67
N PHE A 161 -6.42 -5.30 16.98
CA PHE A 161 -5.39 -6.09 17.65
C PHE A 161 -5.95 -7.23 18.51
N LYS A 162 -7.27 -7.39 18.52
CA LYS A 162 -7.93 -8.55 19.14
C LYS A 162 -7.73 -9.76 18.25
N ARG A 163 -7.21 -10.86 18.80
CA ARG A 163 -7.23 -12.15 18.11
C ARG A 163 -8.68 -12.54 17.87
N THR A 164 -9.04 -12.77 16.62
CA THR A 164 -10.27 -13.49 16.31
C THR A 164 -10.11 -14.86 16.97
N ALA A 165 -11.02 -15.22 17.87
CA ALA A 165 -11.03 -16.56 18.45
C ALA A 165 -11.17 -17.54 17.28
N ALA A 166 -10.05 -18.13 16.86
CA ALA A 166 -10.05 -19.15 15.83
C ALA A 166 -10.84 -20.32 16.41
N GLY A 167 -12.00 -20.59 15.82
CA GLY A 167 -12.72 -21.83 16.06
C GLY A 167 -11.76 -22.98 15.85
N ILE A 168 -11.70 -23.84 16.86
CA ILE A 168 -11.02 -25.13 16.84
C ILE A 168 -11.38 -25.82 15.52
N ARG A 169 -10.36 -26.12 14.71
CA ARG A 169 -10.43 -27.13 13.65
C ARG A 169 -9.25 -28.06 13.82
#